data_AF-A0A7V3FYT5-F1
#
_entry.id   AF-A0A7V3FYT5-F1
#
_cell.length_a   1.000
_cell.length_b   1.000
_cell.length_c   1.000
_cell.angle_alpha   90.00
_cell.angle_beta   90.00
_cell.angle_gamma   90.00
#
_symmetry.space_group_name_H-M   'P 1'
#
loop_
_entity.id
_entity.type
_entity.pdbx_description
1 polymer ?
#
loop_
_entity_poly.entity_id
_entity_poly.type
_entity_poly.pdbx_seq_one_letter_code
_entity_poly.pdbx_strand_id
1 'polypeptide(L)'
;MSDLSHRALTSQLAEDLGWLEEHSRRRGYASSAGAQAEAAQQASELRLAAALVRNCLGPTLNGQGPIPLHVAVIGGAGAGKSTVANLLSGAQAAETNPQAGFTRHPIVYTPAGGPLPWTGHLGFLGPLQRAPQESPASLDADVYQVRRVPHDETSHDLLKDCVIWDCPDMTTWAAAGAGPPVAIPLSGPRPAPPVLVPGYITRLLEVAALADILVYVASDERYNDEIPTQFLHTLLLTNKPVVCVVTKMREADAEPLVKHFKGEVVKNLPPGIVEVLPIPFLNAEQLADPARRAMKWRIPLLNQIGVLAQNPPEARRRTLRGAL
;
A
#
# COMPACT_ATOMS: atom_id res chain seq x y z
N MET A 1 7.18 36.40 14.89
CA MET A 1 6.54 35.24 14.24
C MET A 1 6.97 34.02 15.03
N SER A 2 6.07 33.39 15.78
CA SER A 2 6.39 32.20 16.57
C SER A 2 6.89 31.10 15.63
N ASP A 3 8.03 30.48 15.93
CA ASP A 3 8.50 29.28 15.23
C ASP A 3 7.40 28.22 15.31
N LEU A 4 6.74 27.98 14.17
CA LEU A 4 5.79 26.88 14.05
C LEU A 4 6.58 25.58 14.18
N SER A 5 6.21 24.73 15.14
CA SER A 5 6.82 23.40 15.28
C SER A 5 6.74 22.63 13.95
N HIS A 6 7.73 21.78 13.65
CA HIS A 6 7.73 20.93 12.45
C HIS A 6 6.42 20.15 12.28
N ARG A 7 5.81 19.72 13.39
CA ARG A 7 4.48 19.11 13.42
C ARG A 7 3.40 20.02 12.84
N ALA A 8 3.34 21.28 13.24
CA ALA A 8 2.34 22.22 12.72
C ALA A 8 2.53 22.47 11.21
N LEU A 9 3.78 22.63 10.75
CA LEU A 9 4.09 22.85 9.33
C LEU A 9 3.75 21.64 8.46
N THR A 10 4.10 20.43 8.92
CA THR A 10 3.84 19.18 8.18
C THR A 10 2.35 18.84 8.16
N SER A 11 1.62 19.10 9.24
CA SER A 11 0.15 19.01 9.26
C SER A 11 -0.48 20.00 8.27
N GLN A 12 -0.06 21.27 8.31
CA GLN A 12 -0.58 22.30 7.39
C GLN A 12 -0.31 21.95 5.92
N LEU A 13 0.91 21.52 5.58
CA LEU A 13 1.27 21.11 4.22
C LEU A 13 0.42 19.92 3.75
N ALA A 14 0.22 18.91 4.60
CA ALA A 14 -0.60 17.76 4.26
C ALA A 14 -2.08 18.12 4.05
N GLU A 15 -2.60 19.10 4.81
CA GLU A 15 -3.95 19.65 4.65
C GLU A 15 -4.08 20.48 3.36
N ASP A 16 -3.09 21.33 3.05
CA ASP A 16 -3.10 22.13 1.82
C ASP A 16 -3.00 21.25 0.57
N LEU A 17 -2.20 20.18 0.60
CA LEU A 17 -2.17 19.17 -0.48
C LEU A 17 -3.51 18.44 -0.61
N GLY A 18 -4.15 18.09 0.51
CA GLY A 18 -5.50 17.51 0.51
C GLY A 18 -6.56 18.46 -0.06
N TRP A 19 -6.43 19.76 0.19
CA TRP A 19 -7.30 20.78 -0.40
C TRP A 19 -7.08 20.93 -1.90
N LEU A 20 -5.82 20.96 -2.35
CA LEU A 20 -5.47 21.03 -3.78
C LEU A 20 -5.97 19.80 -4.54
N GLU A 21 -5.88 18.63 -3.92
CA GLU A 21 -6.37 17.38 -4.46
C GLU A 21 -7.88 17.45 -4.74
N GLU A 22 -8.65 17.89 -3.75
CA GLU A 22 -10.09 18.05 -3.89
C GLU A 22 -10.44 19.13 -4.91
N HIS A 23 -9.68 20.22 -4.96
CA HIS A 23 -9.84 21.27 -5.97
C HIS A 23 -9.62 20.73 -7.38
N SER A 24 -8.58 19.92 -7.59
CA SER A 24 -8.28 19.27 -8.87
C SER A 24 -9.42 18.34 -9.31
N ARG A 25 -9.90 17.48 -8.40
CA ARG A 25 -11.01 16.57 -8.68
C ARG A 25 -12.27 17.31 -9.10
N ARG A 26 -12.60 18.42 -8.43
CA ARG A 26 -13.78 19.24 -8.77
C ARG A 26 -13.70 19.89 -10.15
N ARG A 27 -12.53 20.37 -10.56
CA ARG A 27 -12.32 20.88 -11.92
C ARG A 27 -12.52 19.80 -12.97
N GLY A 28 -12.04 18.58 -12.68
CA GLY A 28 -12.23 17.42 -13.56
C GLY A 28 -13.69 17.11 -13.85
N TYR A 29 -14.59 17.23 -12.87
CA TYR A 29 -16.03 16.96 -13.06
C TYR A 29 -16.75 17.91 -14.00
N ALA A 30 -16.26 19.14 -14.15
CA ALA A 30 -16.86 20.14 -15.05
C ALA A 30 -16.24 20.12 -16.46
N SER A 31 -15.34 19.18 -16.75
CA SER A 31 -14.50 19.17 -17.93
C SER A 31 -14.81 17.99 -18.88
N SER A 32 -14.17 17.97 -20.06
CA SER A 32 -14.27 16.86 -21.01
C SER A 32 -13.65 15.56 -20.45
N ALA A 33 -14.00 14.40 -21.01
CA ALA A 33 -13.53 13.09 -20.53
C ALA A 33 -11.99 12.98 -20.46
N GLY A 34 -11.26 13.59 -21.40
CA GLY A 34 -9.79 13.61 -21.37
C GLY A 34 -9.23 14.44 -20.21
N ALA A 35 -9.80 15.64 -19.98
CA ALA A 35 -9.43 16.49 -18.86
C ALA A 35 -9.82 15.89 -17.50
N GLN A 36 -10.87 15.07 -17.46
CA GLN A 36 -11.28 14.32 -16.27
C GLN A 36 -10.25 13.25 -15.88
N ALA A 37 -9.70 12.52 -16.85
CA ALA A 37 -8.66 11.52 -16.60
C ALA A 37 -7.36 12.16 -16.08
N GLU A 38 -6.93 13.27 -16.68
CA GLU A 38 -5.76 14.03 -16.23
C GLU A 38 -5.95 14.58 -14.80
N ALA A 39 -7.12 15.17 -14.51
CA ALA A 39 -7.45 15.66 -13.18
C ALA A 39 -7.47 14.53 -12.12
N ALA A 40 -7.94 13.33 -12.49
CA ALA A 40 -7.94 12.17 -11.59
C ALA A 40 -6.51 11.68 -11.27
N GLN A 41 -5.62 11.71 -12.26
CA GLN A 41 -4.20 11.40 -12.06
C GLN A 41 -3.55 12.43 -11.12
N GLN A 42 -3.69 13.73 -11.42
CA GLN A 42 -3.13 14.80 -10.59
C GLN A 42 -3.67 14.76 -9.15
N ALA A 43 -4.97 14.49 -8.98
CA ALA A 43 -5.58 14.32 -7.66
C ALA A 43 -4.92 13.15 -6.91
N SER A 44 -4.66 12.03 -7.57
CA SER A 44 -4.03 10.88 -6.94
C SER A 44 -2.57 11.13 -6.55
N GLU A 45 -1.82 11.87 -7.38
CA GLU A 45 -0.46 12.33 -7.06
C GLU A 45 -0.44 13.27 -5.85
N LEU A 46 -1.36 14.25 -5.80
CA LEU A 46 -1.50 15.16 -4.66
C LEU A 46 -1.89 14.40 -3.38
N ARG A 47 -2.74 13.38 -3.49
CA ARG A 47 -3.12 12.50 -2.37
C ARG A 47 -1.93 11.70 -1.85
N LEU A 48 -1.13 11.13 -2.76
CA LEU A 48 0.10 10.41 -2.41
C LEU A 48 1.11 11.36 -1.73
N ALA A 49 1.30 12.56 -2.26
CA ALA A 49 2.16 13.58 -1.67
C ALA A 49 1.70 13.93 -0.25
N ALA A 50 0.40 14.16 -0.04
CA ALA A 50 -0.15 14.43 1.28
C ALA A 50 0.10 13.27 2.26
N ALA A 51 -0.03 12.03 1.79
CA ALA A 51 0.24 10.85 2.59
C ALA A 51 1.74 10.68 2.91
N LEU A 52 2.66 10.99 1.98
CA LEU A 52 4.11 11.00 2.22
C LEU A 52 4.50 12.06 3.26
N VAL A 53 3.91 13.25 3.20
CA VAL A 53 4.11 14.29 4.22
C VAL A 53 3.67 13.79 5.59
N ARG A 54 2.47 13.20 5.70
CA ARG A 54 1.92 12.71 6.98
C ARG A 54 2.67 11.51 7.54
N ASN A 55 2.98 10.53 6.71
CA ASN A 55 3.43 9.22 7.16
C ASN A 55 4.95 9.06 7.13
N CYS A 56 5.67 9.90 6.38
CA CYS A 56 7.14 9.82 6.26
C CYS A 56 7.84 11.09 6.77
N LEU A 57 7.54 12.25 6.16
CA LEU A 57 8.29 13.48 6.45
C LEU A 57 8.00 14.01 7.87
N GLY A 58 6.72 14.13 8.23
CA GLY A 58 6.29 14.63 9.54
C GLY A 58 6.92 13.88 10.71
N PRO A 59 6.81 12.54 10.77
CA PRO A 59 7.39 11.78 11.88
C PRO A 59 8.91 11.87 11.93
N THR A 60 9.58 11.88 10.77
CA THR A 60 11.04 12.05 10.69
C THR A 60 11.48 13.41 11.23
N LEU A 61 10.82 14.50 10.81
CA LEU A 61 11.12 15.86 11.25
C LEU A 61 10.82 16.08 12.75
N ASN A 62 9.93 15.27 13.32
CA ASN A 62 9.62 15.25 14.75
C ASN A 62 10.54 14.33 15.57
N GLY A 63 11.56 13.73 14.94
CA GLY A 63 12.52 12.87 15.62
C GLY A 63 11.92 11.54 16.10
N GLN A 64 10.97 10.97 15.35
CA GLN A 64 10.41 9.66 15.68
C GLN A 64 11.54 8.62 15.86
N GLY A 65 11.45 7.88 16.96
CA GLY A 65 12.36 6.78 17.25
C GLY A 65 12.26 5.63 16.25
N PRO A 66 13.10 4.59 16.40
CA PRO A 66 13.07 3.44 15.52
C PRO A 66 11.71 2.72 15.62
N ILE A 67 11.05 2.54 14.48
CA ILE A 67 9.89 1.64 14.31
C ILE A 67 10.30 0.44 13.44
N PRO A 68 9.49 -0.62 13.31
CA PRO A 68 9.71 -1.68 12.32
C PRO A 68 9.57 -1.17 10.89
N LEU A 69 10.11 -1.89 9.91
CA LEU A 69 9.87 -1.55 8.51
C LEU A 69 8.46 -1.95 8.07
N HIS A 70 7.85 -1.12 7.24
CA HIS A 70 6.52 -1.39 6.69
C HIS A 70 6.64 -2.03 5.30
N VAL A 71 6.13 -3.24 5.14
CA VAL A 71 6.05 -3.93 3.85
C VAL A 71 4.59 -3.94 3.40
N ALA A 72 4.25 -3.29 2.30
CA ALA A 72 2.88 -3.26 1.80
C ALA A 72 2.68 -4.16 0.57
N VAL A 73 1.72 -5.08 0.68
CA VAL A 73 1.28 -5.96 -0.41
C VAL A 73 0.14 -5.29 -1.16
N ILE A 74 0.40 -4.93 -2.41
CA ILE A 74 -0.48 -4.11 -3.24
C ILE A 74 -0.70 -4.79 -4.60
N GLY A 75 -1.73 -4.40 -5.36
CA GLY A 75 -2.01 -4.99 -6.68
C GLY A 75 -3.48 -5.01 -7.06
N GLY A 76 -3.76 -5.52 -8.25
CA GLY A 76 -5.11 -5.56 -8.84
C GLY A 76 -6.12 -6.45 -8.09
N ALA A 77 -7.39 -6.33 -8.49
CA ALA A 77 -8.47 -7.18 -7.99
C ALA A 77 -8.16 -8.65 -8.21
N GLY A 78 -8.28 -9.45 -7.15
CA GLY A 78 -8.08 -10.90 -7.25
C GLY A 78 -6.66 -11.31 -7.65
N ALA A 79 -5.65 -10.45 -7.55
CA ALA A 79 -4.27 -10.80 -7.92
C ALA A 79 -3.58 -11.76 -6.94
N GLY A 80 -4.20 -12.14 -5.82
CA GLY A 80 -3.58 -13.02 -4.81
C GLY A 80 -2.79 -12.30 -3.71
N LYS A 81 -3.06 -11.01 -3.46
CA LYS A 81 -2.42 -10.19 -2.41
C LYS A 81 -2.43 -10.87 -1.04
N SER A 82 -3.60 -11.29 -0.56
CA SER A 82 -3.74 -11.95 0.75
C SER A 82 -2.96 -13.29 0.82
N THR A 83 -2.83 -14.01 -0.30
CA THR A 83 -1.97 -15.21 -0.36
C THR A 83 -0.50 -14.84 -0.18
N VAL A 84 -0.03 -13.78 -0.83
CA VAL A 84 1.34 -13.26 -0.67
C VAL A 84 1.56 -12.73 0.75
N ALA A 85 0.58 -12.04 1.34
CA ALA A 85 0.63 -11.59 2.73
C ALA A 85 0.77 -12.77 3.71
N ASN A 86 0.07 -13.88 3.47
CA ASN A 86 0.20 -15.12 4.26
C ASN A 86 1.59 -15.78 4.11
N LEU A 87 2.17 -15.74 2.90
CA LEU A 87 3.55 -16.22 2.70
C LEU A 87 4.56 -15.36 3.46
N LEU A 88 4.41 -14.04 3.42
CA LEU A 88 5.29 -13.10 4.14
C LEU A 88 5.15 -13.23 5.66
N SER A 89 3.92 -13.32 6.17
CA SER A 89 3.66 -13.48 7.60
C SER A 89 3.97 -14.89 8.12
N GLY A 90 4.07 -15.89 7.24
CA GLY A 90 4.27 -17.28 7.62
C GLY A 90 3.02 -17.95 8.21
N ALA A 91 1.85 -17.31 8.18
CA ALA A 91 0.62 -17.87 8.74
C ALA A 91 -0.59 -17.59 7.85
N GLN A 92 -1.63 -18.41 7.97
CA GLN A 92 -2.93 -18.19 7.34
C GLN A 92 -3.74 -17.13 8.10
N ALA A 93 -3.24 -15.89 8.12
CA ALA A 93 -3.82 -14.78 8.89
C ALA A 93 -4.73 -13.85 8.04
N ALA A 94 -4.40 -13.71 6.76
CA ALA A 94 -5.17 -12.99 5.76
C ALA A 94 -6.26 -13.87 5.18
N GLU A 95 -7.47 -13.31 5.07
CA GLU A 95 -8.61 -13.98 4.47
C GLU A 95 -8.43 -14.03 2.95
N THR A 96 -8.16 -15.22 2.42
CA THR A 96 -8.08 -15.45 0.98
C THR A 96 -9.46 -15.81 0.44
N ASN A 97 -9.98 -15.02 -0.50
CA ASN A 97 -11.25 -15.29 -1.17
C ASN A 97 -11.09 -15.23 -2.70
N PRO A 98 -11.70 -16.16 -3.48
CA PRO A 98 -11.71 -16.08 -4.94
C PRO A 98 -12.35 -14.80 -5.50
N GLN A 99 -13.26 -14.17 -4.76
CA GLN A 99 -13.94 -12.93 -5.15
C GLN A 99 -12.97 -11.73 -5.19
N ALA A 100 -12.99 -11.00 -6.29
CA ALA A 100 -12.32 -9.70 -6.43
C ALA A 100 -12.84 -8.68 -5.40
N GLY A 101 -11.99 -7.78 -4.91
CA GLY A 101 -12.41 -6.75 -3.95
C GLY A 101 -12.82 -7.26 -2.57
N PHE A 102 -12.34 -8.44 -2.15
CA PHE A 102 -12.69 -8.98 -0.84
C PHE A 102 -12.05 -8.21 0.31
N THR A 103 -10.75 -7.92 0.24
CA THR A 103 -10.08 -7.04 1.21
C THR A 103 -10.46 -5.60 0.91
N ARG A 104 -11.25 -4.98 1.78
CA ARG A 104 -11.79 -3.62 1.59
C ARG A 104 -11.12 -2.56 2.43
N HIS A 105 -10.42 -2.95 3.49
CA HIS A 105 -9.62 -2.05 4.31
C HIS A 105 -8.22 -2.64 4.55
N PRO A 106 -7.19 -1.83 4.85
CA PRO A 106 -5.85 -2.34 5.08
C PRO A 106 -5.76 -3.12 6.38
N ILE A 107 -5.08 -4.27 6.32
CA ILE A 107 -4.84 -5.13 7.48
C ILE A 107 -3.33 -5.26 7.65
N VAL A 108 -2.83 -4.91 8.83
CA VAL A 108 -1.42 -5.09 9.19
C VAL A 108 -1.24 -6.30 10.10
N TYR A 109 -0.30 -7.16 9.71
CA TYR A 109 0.14 -8.33 10.46
C TYR A 109 1.41 -8.00 11.22
N THR A 110 1.43 -8.38 12.49
CA THR A 110 2.53 -8.10 13.43
C THR A 110 2.77 -9.33 14.31
N PRO A 111 3.93 -9.45 14.97
CA PRO A 111 4.19 -10.54 15.90
C PRO A 111 3.16 -10.59 17.04
N ALA A 112 2.91 -11.79 17.55
CA ALA A 112 2.12 -11.99 18.75
C ALA A 112 2.87 -11.45 19.99
N GLY A 113 2.16 -10.66 20.79
CA GLY A 113 2.68 -10.07 22.03
C GLY A 113 3.26 -8.66 21.87
N GLY A 114 3.39 -7.97 23.01
CA GLY A 114 3.95 -6.63 23.11
C GLY A 114 3.01 -5.48 22.67
N PRO A 115 3.37 -4.23 23.01
CA PRO A 115 2.68 -3.06 22.47
C PRO A 115 2.75 -3.03 20.94
N LEU A 116 1.92 -2.21 20.29
CA LEU A 116 2.14 -1.96 18.87
C LEU A 116 3.54 -1.36 18.70
N PRO A 117 4.35 -1.88 17.77
CA PRO A 117 5.72 -1.43 17.64
C PRO A 117 5.83 -0.06 16.96
N TRP A 118 4.69 0.53 16.57
CA TRP A 118 4.59 1.93 16.18
C TRP A 118 3.51 2.62 17.02
N THR A 119 3.80 3.84 17.47
CA THR A 119 2.82 4.74 18.06
C THR A 119 2.19 5.56 16.94
N GLY A 120 0.88 5.46 16.74
CA GLY A 120 0.17 6.35 15.82
C GLY A 120 0.33 7.79 16.27
N HIS A 121 0.98 8.63 15.46
CA HIS A 121 0.98 10.07 15.66
C HIS A 121 -0.35 10.68 15.21
N LEU A 122 -0.60 11.93 15.59
CA LEU A 122 -1.79 12.64 15.13
C LEU A 122 -1.77 12.74 13.59
N GLY A 123 -2.80 12.21 12.94
CA GLY A 123 -2.89 12.14 11.48
C GLY A 123 -2.17 10.95 10.83
N PHE A 124 -1.69 9.98 11.62
CA PHE A 124 -1.17 8.71 11.11
C PHE A 124 -2.21 7.99 10.25
N LEU A 125 -1.84 7.65 9.01
CA LEU A 125 -2.74 7.08 7.99
C LEU A 125 -3.94 7.97 7.66
N GLY A 126 -3.79 9.29 7.84
CA GLY A 126 -4.77 10.29 7.44
C GLY A 126 -6.15 10.05 8.06
N PRO A 127 -7.19 9.78 7.25
CA PRO A 127 -8.55 9.60 7.77
C PRO A 127 -8.81 8.21 8.38
N LEU A 128 -7.87 7.26 8.24
CA LEU A 128 -8.11 5.89 8.69
C LEU A 128 -8.08 5.78 10.21
N GLN A 129 -9.14 5.22 10.77
CA GLN A 129 -9.21 4.91 12.20
C GLN A 129 -8.74 3.49 12.47
N ARG A 130 -8.09 3.27 13.61
CA ARG A 130 -7.79 1.89 14.00
C ARG A 130 -9.09 1.17 14.35
N ALA A 131 -9.35 0.03 13.70
CA ALA A 131 -10.47 -0.83 14.07
C ALA A 131 -10.30 -1.29 15.53
N PRO A 132 -11.31 -1.13 16.40
CA PRO A 132 -11.20 -1.46 17.82
C PRO A 132 -11.10 -2.97 18.08
N GLN A 133 -11.64 -3.77 17.17
CA GLN A 133 -11.65 -5.22 17.21
C GLN A 133 -11.41 -5.79 15.81
N GLU A 134 -11.01 -7.05 15.75
CA GLU A 134 -10.88 -7.74 14.47
C GLU A 134 -12.24 -7.84 13.77
N SER A 135 -12.25 -7.50 12.49
CA SER A 135 -13.42 -7.51 11.62
C SER A 135 -13.12 -8.33 10.35
N PRO A 136 -14.16 -8.81 9.64
CA PRO A 136 -13.98 -9.45 8.35
C PRO A 136 -13.28 -8.50 7.37
N ALA A 137 -12.37 -9.01 6.55
CA ALA A 137 -11.63 -8.21 5.56
C ALA A 137 -12.57 -7.46 4.58
N SER A 138 -13.80 -7.93 4.42
CA SER A 138 -14.86 -7.33 3.61
C SER A 138 -15.59 -6.15 4.27
N LEU A 139 -15.20 -5.72 5.47
CA LEU A 139 -15.76 -4.50 6.08
C LEU A 139 -15.35 -3.29 5.23
N ASP A 140 -16.35 -2.59 4.70
CA ASP A 140 -16.15 -1.34 3.96
C ASP A 140 -16.28 -0.15 4.89
N ALA A 141 -15.17 0.20 5.53
CA ALA A 141 -15.07 1.35 6.42
C ALA A 141 -13.66 1.92 6.35
N ASP A 142 -13.52 3.20 6.70
CA ASP A 142 -12.25 3.93 6.69
C ASP A 142 -11.45 3.64 7.94
N VAL A 143 -11.07 2.37 8.03
CA VAL A 143 -10.32 1.81 9.12
C VAL A 143 -9.06 1.15 8.61
N TYR A 144 -8.11 0.94 9.51
CA TYR A 144 -7.09 -0.09 9.36
C TYR A 144 -7.19 -1.06 10.53
N GLN A 145 -6.91 -2.33 10.28
CA GLN A 145 -6.97 -3.36 11.29
C GLN A 145 -5.57 -3.88 11.60
N VAL A 146 -5.30 -4.17 12.88
CA VAL A 146 -4.10 -4.91 13.28
C VAL A 146 -4.51 -6.34 13.60
N ARG A 147 -3.85 -7.32 12.98
CA ARG A 147 -3.93 -8.75 13.33
C ARG A 147 -2.59 -9.21 13.89
N ARG A 148 -2.64 -9.98 14.98
CA ARG A 148 -1.44 -10.56 15.61
C ARG A 148 -1.23 -11.97 15.06
N VAL A 149 -0.02 -12.24 14.61
CA VAL A 149 0.37 -13.56 14.08
C VAL A 149 1.23 -14.26 15.13
N PRO A 150 0.86 -15.48 15.56
CA PRO A 150 1.67 -16.27 16.48
C PRO A 150 3.11 -16.40 15.99
N HIS A 151 4.07 -16.19 16.88
CA HIS A 151 5.47 -16.44 16.57
C HIS A 151 5.68 -17.94 16.45
N ASP A 152 6.25 -18.39 15.33
CA ASP A 152 6.70 -19.76 15.13
C ASP A 152 8.24 -19.75 15.09
N GLU A 153 8.85 -20.25 16.17
CA GLU A 153 10.32 -20.33 16.35
C GLU A 153 11.00 -21.14 15.25
N THR A 154 10.26 -22.04 14.59
CA THR A 154 10.78 -22.87 13.49
C THR A 154 10.69 -22.19 12.13
N SER A 155 9.98 -21.05 12.04
CA SER A 155 9.83 -20.27 10.82
C SER A 155 10.81 -19.11 10.80
N HIS A 156 11.41 -18.82 9.64
CA HIS A 156 12.08 -17.54 9.43
C HIS A 156 11.03 -16.43 9.54
N ASP A 157 11.01 -15.74 10.68
CA ASP A 157 10.03 -14.70 10.99
C ASP A 157 10.56 -13.33 10.52
N LEU A 158 9.92 -12.77 9.50
CA LEU A 158 10.15 -11.37 9.09
C LEU A 158 9.50 -10.39 10.05
N LEU A 159 8.46 -10.82 10.80
CA LEU A 159 7.64 -9.94 11.61
C LEU A 159 8.40 -9.36 12.81
N LYS A 160 9.54 -9.96 13.19
CA LYS A 160 10.44 -9.41 14.22
C LYS A 160 11.00 -8.03 13.85
N ASP A 161 11.25 -7.79 12.56
CA ASP A 161 11.89 -6.56 12.04
C ASP A 161 10.93 -5.72 11.17
N CYS A 162 9.88 -6.35 10.66
CA CYS A 162 8.95 -5.77 9.70
C CYS A 162 7.49 -5.97 10.12
N VAL A 163 6.60 -5.19 9.53
CA VAL A 163 5.15 -5.38 9.62
C VAL A 163 4.60 -5.50 8.20
N ILE A 164 3.67 -6.43 7.99
CA ILE A 164 3.16 -6.74 6.65
C ILE A 164 1.76 -6.17 6.52
N TRP A 165 1.51 -5.35 5.50
CA TRP A 165 0.20 -4.82 5.17
C TRP A 165 -0.41 -5.61 4.01
N ASP A 166 -1.59 -6.15 4.19
CA ASP A 166 -2.47 -6.59 3.09
C ASP A 166 -3.42 -5.44 2.75
N CYS A 167 -3.28 -4.91 1.53
CA CYS A 167 -4.00 -3.73 1.11
C CYS A 167 -5.24 -4.07 0.26
N PRO A 168 -6.26 -3.18 0.24
CA PRO A 168 -7.35 -3.27 -0.72
C PRO A 168 -6.85 -3.26 -2.18
N ASP A 169 -7.71 -3.66 -3.11
CA ASP A 169 -7.33 -3.65 -4.52
C ASP A 169 -7.24 -2.26 -5.14
N MET A 170 -6.38 -2.15 -6.15
CA MET A 170 -6.15 -0.92 -6.93
C MET A 170 -7.24 -0.63 -7.96
N THR A 171 -8.03 -1.65 -8.33
CA THR A 171 -8.93 -1.59 -9.49
C THR A 171 -10.10 -0.62 -9.30
N THR A 172 -10.33 -0.14 -8.09
CA THR A 172 -11.29 0.94 -7.82
C THR A 172 -10.77 2.34 -8.19
N TRP A 173 -9.53 2.48 -8.70
CA TRP A 173 -8.96 3.76 -9.16
C TRP A 173 -9.86 4.48 -10.18
N ALA A 174 -10.54 3.72 -11.05
CA ALA A 174 -11.47 4.27 -12.04
C ALA A 174 -12.88 4.58 -11.48
N ALA A 175 -13.28 3.97 -10.36
CA ALA A 175 -14.65 4.08 -9.84
C ALA A 175 -14.82 5.19 -8.78
N ALA A 176 -13.73 5.79 -8.29
CA ALA A 176 -13.77 6.84 -7.25
C ALA A 176 -14.29 8.21 -7.75
N GLY A 177 -14.74 8.31 -8.99
CA GLY A 177 -15.39 9.50 -9.57
C GLY A 177 -16.88 9.68 -9.20
N ALA A 178 -17.42 8.99 -8.19
CA ALA A 178 -18.87 8.89 -7.99
C ALA A 178 -19.40 9.43 -6.65
N GLY A 179 -18.72 10.40 -6.04
CA GLY A 179 -19.28 11.17 -4.93
C GLY A 179 -19.93 12.48 -5.43
N PRO A 180 -21.15 12.85 -4.99
CA PRO A 180 -21.75 14.12 -5.41
C PRO A 180 -20.88 15.31 -4.94
N PRO A 181 -20.68 16.34 -5.76
CA PRO A 181 -19.88 17.50 -5.39
C PRO A 181 -20.53 18.27 -4.25
N VAL A 182 -19.79 18.50 -3.16
CA VAL A 182 -20.18 19.48 -2.13
C VAL A 182 -19.70 20.86 -2.57
N ALA A 183 -20.63 21.77 -2.83
CA ALA A 183 -20.31 23.15 -3.22
C ALA A 183 -19.54 23.86 -2.10
N ILE A 184 -18.34 24.39 -2.40
CA ILE A 184 -17.62 25.31 -1.51
C ILE A 184 -17.74 26.72 -2.11
N PRO A 185 -18.23 27.72 -1.34
CA PRO A 185 -18.26 29.10 -1.82
C PRO A 185 -16.84 29.66 -2.01
N LEU A 186 -16.63 30.38 -3.11
CA LEU A 186 -15.34 30.97 -3.50
C LEU A 186 -14.95 32.21 -2.66
N SER A 187 -15.86 32.71 -1.81
CA SER A 187 -15.66 33.90 -0.98
C SER A 187 -16.21 33.65 0.42
N GLY A 188 -15.36 33.76 1.45
CA GLY A 188 -15.72 33.55 2.86
C GLY A 188 -14.62 32.84 3.66
N PRO A 189 -14.75 32.73 5.00
CA PRO A 189 -13.82 31.94 5.81
C PRO A 189 -13.78 30.49 5.30
N ARG A 190 -12.56 29.91 5.21
CA ARG A 190 -12.31 28.52 4.78
C ARG A 190 -13.33 27.60 5.47
N PRO A 191 -14.28 26.98 4.75
CA PRO A 191 -15.14 26.00 5.38
C PRO A 191 -14.28 24.82 5.81
N ALA A 192 -14.65 24.19 6.93
CA ALA A 192 -14.05 22.93 7.32
C ALA A 192 -14.13 21.95 6.12
N PRO A 193 -13.04 21.23 5.80
CA PRO A 193 -13.04 20.34 4.64
C PRO A 193 -14.24 19.38 4.75
N PRO A 194 -15.06 19.24 3.69
CA PRO A 194 -16.12 18.25 3.71
C PRO A 194 -15.49 16.88 4.00
N VAL A 195 -16.07 16.15 4.95
CA VAL A 195 -15.65 14.79 5.28
C VAL A 195 -16.07 13.89 4.12
N LEU A 196 -15.25 13.87 3.06
CA LEU A 196 -15.35 12.86 2.02
C LEU A 196 -15.09 11.53 2.69
N VAL A 197 -16.02 10.59 2.54
CA VAL A 197 -15.81 9.17 2.87
C VAL A 197 -14.57 8.72 2.09
N PRO A 198 -13.45 8.38 2.75
CA PRO A 198 -12.27 7.94 2.03
C PRO A 198 -12.57 6.78 1.07
N GLY A 199 -12.32 6.98 -0.23
CA GLY A 199 -12.40 5.89 -1.19
C GLY A 199 -11.25 4.89 -1.01
N TYR A 200 -11.39 3.69 -1.57
CA TYR A 200 -10.37 2.61 -1.57
C TYR A 200 -8.96 3.08 -1.91
N ILE A 201 -8.83 4.01 -2.87
CA ILE A 201 -7.55 4.62 -3.26
C ILE A 201 -6.87 5.30 -2.07
N THR A 202 -7.63 5.99 -1.22
CA THR A 202 -7.09 6.65 -0.02
C THR A 202 -6.48 5.64 0.92
N ARG A 203 -7.22 4.56 1.19
CA ARG A 203 -6.77 3.47 2.07
C ARG A 203 -5.44 2.89 1.59
N LEU A 204 -5.34 2.68 0.29
CA LEU A 204 -4.14 2.15 -0.36
C LEU A 204 -2.98 3.16 -0.36
N LEU A 205 -3.21 4.42 -0.75
CA LEU A 205 -2.15 5.44 -0.85
C LEU A 205 -1.57 5.80 0.52
N GLU A 206 -2.38 5.82 1.58
CA GLU A 206 -1.88 6.05 2.94
C GLU A 206 -0.88 4.98 3.36
N VAL A 207 -1.23 3.70 3.11
CA VAL A 207 -0.35 2.57 3.44
C VAL A 207 0.84 2.47 2.50
N ALA A 208 0.65 2.71 1.20
CA ALA A 208 1.75 2.73 0.24
C ALA A 208 2.73 3.87 0.52
N ALA A 209 2.25 5.03 0.96
CA ALA A 209 3.08 6.14 1.43
C ALA A 209 3.83 5.78 2.71
N LEU A 210 3.20 5.07 3.66
CA LEU A 210 3.86 4.61 4.88
C LEU A 210 4.91 3.52 4.61
N ALA A 211 4.72 2.69 3.59
CA ALA A 211 5.58 1.53 3.32
C ALA A 211 7.04 1.92 3.02
N ASP A 212 7.98 1.15 3.56
CA ASP A 212 9.40 1.19 3.23
C ASP A 212 9.73 0.28 2.03
N ILE A 213 8.98 -0.81 1.90
CA ILE A 213 9.12 -1.81 0.83
C ILE A 213 7.73 -2.11 0.28
N LEU A 214 7.61 -2.19 -1.04
CA LEU A 214 6.37 -2.54 -1.72
C LEU A 214 6.48 -3.93 -2.34
N VAL A 215 5.42 -4.72 -2.19
CA VAL A 215 5.26 -6.00 -2.87
C VAL A 215 4.09 -5.87 -3.83
N TYR A 216 4.39 -5.71 -5.12
CA TYR A 216 3.37 -5.58 -6.16
C TYR A 216 2.96 -6.95 -6.68
N VAL A 217 1.68 -7.28 -6.54
CA VAL A 217 1.13 -8.57 -6.92
C VAL A 217 0.29 -8.44 -8.18
N ALA A 218 0.65 -9.20 -9.21
CA ALA A 218 -0.05 -9.31 -10.47
C ALA A 218 -0.44 -10.76 -10.73
N SER A 219 -1.60 -11.02 -11.31
CA SER A 219 -2.01 -12.38 -11.70
C SER A 219 -1.84 -12.62 -13.20
N ASP A 220 -1.63 -13.86 -13.61
CA ASP A 220 -1.54 -14.28 -15.02
C ASP A 220 -2.68 -13.72 -15.90
N GLU A 221 -3.91 -13.68 -15.38
CA GLU A 221 -5.07 -13.19 -16.14
C GLU A 221 -5.15 -11.66 -16.29
N ARG A 222 -4.44 -10.90 -15.45
CA ARG A 222 -4.63 -9.44 -15.27
C ARG A 222 -3.32 -8.68 -14.98
N TYR A 223 -2.17 -9.19 -15.44
CA TYR A 223 -0.88 -8.57 -15.11
C TYR A 223 -0.59 -7.32 -15.94
N ASN A 224 -1.21 -7.17 -17.12
CA ASN A 224 -1.02 -6.06 -18.04
C ASN A 224 -2.20 -5.07 -18.01
N ASP A 225 -3.06 -5.15 -16.99
CA ASP A 225 -4.12 -4.18 -16.79
C ASP A 225 -3.51 -2.77 -16.66
N GLU A 226 -4.09 -1.82 -17.38
CA GLU A 226 -3.59 -0.45 -17.44
C GLU A 226 -3.60 0.22 -16.07
N ILE A 227 -4.68 0.06 -15.31
CA ILE A 227 -4.89 0.74 -14.02
C ILE A 227 -3.83 0.34 -12.96
N PRO A 228 -3.60 -0.95 -12.64
CA PRO A 228 -2.55 -1.35 -11.70
C PRO A 228 -1.14 -0.96 -12.17
N THR A 229 -0.90 -0.99 -13.49
CA THR A 229 0.40 -0.62 -14.07
C THR A 229 0.68 0.88 -13.92
N GLN A 230 -0.30 1.74 -14.19
CA GLN A 230 -0.20 3.18 -13.95
C GLN A 230 0.01 3.49 -12.46
N PHE A 231 -0.70 2.79 -11.58
CA PHE A 231 -0.50 2.95 -10.13
C PHE A 231 0.92 2.57 -9.70
N LEU A 232 1.42 1.45 -10.22
CA LEU A 232 2.79 1.01 -9.97
C LEU A 232 3.81 2.03 -10.48
N HIS A 233 3.59 2.62 -11.65
CA HIS A 233 4.41 3.71 -12.18
C HIS A 233 4.48 4.87 -11.17
N THR A 234 3.33 5.36 -10.68
CA THR A 234 3.28 6.45 -9.68
C THR A 234 4.03 6.09 -8.40
N LEU A 235 3.91 4.86 -7.91
CA LEU A 235 4.64 4.43 -6.71
C LEU A 235 6.15 4.33 -6.92
N LEU A 236 6.61 3.91 -8.09
CA LEU A 236 8.04 3.85 -8.39
C LEU A 236 8.70 5.24 -8.40
N LEU A 237 7.93 6.31 -8.69
CA LEU A 237 8.42 7.70 -8.55
C LEU A 237 8.76 8.07 -7.11
N THR A 238 8.22 7.35 -6.11
CA THR A 238 8.59 7.55 -4.70
C THR A 238 9.92 6.90 -4.31
N ASN A 239 10.66 6.35 -5.28
CA ASN A 239 11.96 5.69 -5.11
C ASN A 239 11.97 4.54 -4.08
N LYS A 240 10.79 3.96 -3.82
CA LYS A 240 10.62 2.81 -2.94
C LYS A 240 10.99 1.54 -3.68
N PRO A 241 11.74 0.62 -3.06
CA PRO A 241 12.03 -0.66 -3.67
C PRO A 241 10.74 -1.48 -3.81
N VAL A 242 10.52 -2.02 -5.01
CA VAL A 242 9.37 -2.87 -5.32
C VAL A 242 9.84 -4.28 -5.64
N VAL A 243 9.27 -5.28 -4.98
CA VAL A 243 9.36 -6.69 -5.39
C VAL A 243 8.07 -7.05 -6.08
N CYS A 244 8.14 -7.44 -7.36
CA CYS A 244 6.97 -7.89 -8.10
C CYS A 244 6.76 -9.38 -7.88
N VAL A 245 5.51 -9.78 -7.70
CA VAL A 245 5.10 -11.17 -7.55
C VAL A 245 4.04 -11.46 -8.59
N VAL A 246 4.34 -12.37 -9.52
CA VAL A 246 3.35 -12.84 -10.50
C VAL A 246 2.71 -14.11 -9.94
N THR A 247 1.38 -14.19 -9.97
CA THR A 247 0.62 -15.28 -9.33
C THR A 247 -0.36 -15.94 -10.28
N LYS A 248 -1.04 -16.98 -9.78
CA LYS A 248 -2.17 -17.66 -10.45
C LYS A 248 -1.79 -18.30 -11.79
N MET A 249 -0.55 -18.75 -11.91
CA MET A 249 -0.09 -19.57 -13.02
C MET A 249 0.06 -21.02 -12.59
N ARG A 250 0.16 -21.93 -13.56
CA ARG A 250 0.70 -23.27 -13.31
C ARG A 250 2.21 -23.16 -13.11
N GLU A 251 2.80 -24.06 -12.33
CA GLU A 251 4.24 -24.04 -12.07
C GLU A 251 5.08 -24.10 -13.37
N ALA A 252 4.65 -24.90 -14.35
CA ALA A 252 5.33 -25.02 -15.64
C ALA A 252 5.35 -23.70 -16.45
N ASP A 253 4.41 -22.79 -16.20
CA ASP A 253 4.29 -21.52 -16.92
C ASP A 253 5.05 -20.38 -16.22
N ALA A 254 5.64 -20.62 -15.05
CA ALA A 254 6.25 -19.60 -14.20
C ALA A 254 7.38 -18.83 -14.90
N GLU A 255 8.35 -19.53 -15.48
CA GLU A 255 9.50 -18.89 -16.13
C GLU A 255 9.11 -18.13 -17.41
N PRO A 256 8.33 -18.71 -18.35
CA PRO A 256 7.83 -17.97 -19.51
C PRO A 256 7.05 -16.71 -19.13
N LEU A 257 6.17 -16.80 -18.12
CA LEU A 257 5.32 -15.68 -17.70
C LEU A 257 6.14 -14.57 -17.03
N VAL A 258 7.11 -14.91 -16.17
CA VAL A 258 8.02 -13.91 -15.59
C VAL A 258 8.84 -13.22 -16.68
N LYS A 259 9.34 -13.96 -17.67
CA LYS A 259 10.06 -13.38 -18.80
C LYS A 259 9.18 -12.42 -19.60
N HIS A 260 7.94 -12.81 -19.86
CA HIS A 260 6.96 -11.97 -20.55
C HIS A 260 6.62 -10.71 -19.75
N PHE A 261 6.32 -10.85 -18.45
CA PHE A 261 6.05 -9.73 -17.55
C PHE A 261 7.21 -8.74 -17.48
N LYS A 262 8.46 -9.25 -17.43
CA LYS A 262 9.67 -8.40 -17.48
C LYS A 262 9.77 -7.64 -18.82
N GLY A 263 9.48 -8.28 -19.94
CA GLY A 263 9.58 -7.70 -21.27
C GLY A 263 8.52 -6.64 -21.59
N GLU A 264 7.28 -6.88 -21.18
CA GLU A 264 6.12 -6.04 -21.53
C GLU A 264 5.81 -4.97 -20.47
N VAL A 265 5.90 -5.32 -19.19
CA VAL A 265 5.50 -4.41 -18.09
C VAL A 265 6.72 -3.73 -17.51
N VAL A 266 7.66 -4.50 -16.95
CA VAL A 266 8.81 -3.95 -16.20
C VAL A 266 9.70 -3.06 -17.06
N LYS A 267 9.92 -3.43 -18.33
CA LYS A 267 10.73 -2.66 -19.28
C LYS A 267 10.26 -1.20 -19.46
N ASN A 268 8.96 -0.95 -19.31
CA ASN A 268 8.34 0.35 -19.52
C ASN A 268 8.13 1.13 -18.21
N LEU A 269 8.52 0.56 -17.07
CA LEU A 269 8.37 1.19 -15.76
C LEU A 269 9.63 1.94 -15.34
N PRO A 270 9.51 2.95 -14.47
CA PRO A 270 10.65 3.60 -13.85
C PRO A 270 11.53 2.59 -13.08
N PRO A 271 12.82 2.91 -12.85
CA PRO A 271 13.66 2.06 -12.02
C PRO A 271 13.10 1.98 -10.59
N GLY A 272 13.34 0.85 -9.92
CA GLY A 272 12.87 0.61 -8.55
C GLY A 272 12.33 -0.81 -8.33
N ILE A 273 12.01 -1.52 -9.41
CA ILE A 273 11.72 -2.96 -9.36
C ILE A 273 13.03 -3.70 -9.10
N VAL A 274 13.09 -4.38 -7.96
CA VAL A 274 14.27 -5.11 -7.47
C VAL A 274 14.31 -6.51 -8.05
N GLU A 275 13.18 -7.21 -8.04
CA GLU A 275 13.05 -8.57 -8.57
C GLU A 275 11.61 -8.86 -8.95
N VAL A 276 11.42 -9.84 -9.85
CA VAL A 276 10.12 -10.42 -10.20
C VAL A 276 10.13 -11.90 -9.86
N LEU A 277 9.24 -12.32 -8.95
CA LEU A 277 9.15 -13.69 -8.46
C LEU A 277 7.83 -14.35 -8.90
N PRO A 278 7.85 -15.61 -9.37
CA PRO A 278 6.63 -16.36 -9.62
C PRO A 278 6.13 -17.05 -8.35
N ILE A 279 4.81 -17.05 -8.14
CA ILE A 279 4.13 -17.85 -7.11
C ILE A 279 2.93 -18.56 -7.78
N PRO A 280 3.09 -19.82 -8.20
CA PRO A 280 2.02 -20.56 -8.88
C PRO A 280 0.85 -20.85 -7.93
N PHE A 281 -0.21 -21.47 -8.47
CA PHE A 281 -1.29 -21.99 -7.63
C PHE A 281 -0.74 -22.91 -6.54
N LEU A 282 -0.96 -22.49 -5.29
CA LEU A 282 -0.63 -23.27 -4.12
C LEU A 282 -1.74 -24.28 -3.83
N ASN A 283 -1.36 -25.49 -3.44
CA ASN A 283 -2.32 -26.50 -3.00
C ASN A 283 -2.87 -26.19 -1.60
N ALA A 284 -3.89 -26.94 -1.16
CA ALA A 284 -4.55 -26.70 0.13
C ALA A 284 -3.59 -26.81 1.32
N GLU A 285 -2.64 -27.75 1.31
CA GLU A 285 -1.65 -27.90 2.39
C GLU A 285 -0.71 -26.70 2.46
N GLN A 286 -0.29 -26.17 1.30
CA GLN A 286 0.55 -24.99 1.18
C GLN A 286 -0.15 -23.72 1.65
N LEU A 287 -1.46 -23.60 1.39
CA LEU A 287 -2.26 -22.47 1.85
C LEU A 287 -2.54 -22.54 3.37
N ALA A 288 -2.70 -23.75 3.90
CA ALA A 288 -2.94 -23.97 5.33
C ALA A 288 -1.68 -23.75 6.19
N ASP A 289 -0.50 -24.11 5.68
CA ASP A 289 0.79 -23.88 6.37
C ASP A 289 1.80 -23.25 5.39
N PRO A 290 1.69 -21.93 5.12
CA PRO A 290 2.59 -21.24 4.20
C PRO A 290 4.04 -21.22 4.70
N ALA A 291 4.27 -21.23 6.01
CA ALA A 291 5.62 -21.24 6.58
C ALA A 291 6.38 -22.52 6.26
N ARG A 292 5.75 -23.71 6.36
CA ARG A 292 6.46 -25.00 6.24
C ARG A 292 6.24 -25.68 4.91
N ARG A 293 5.06 -25.55 4.31
CA ARG A 293 4.67 -26.29 3.10
C ARG A 293 4.92 -25.51 1.81
N ALA A 294 4.96 -24.18 1.86
CA ALA A 294 5.20 -23.31 0.70
C ALA A 294 6.64 -22.76 0.60
N MET A 295 7.60 -23.39 1.28
CA MET A 295 9.00 -22.90 1.39
C MET A 295 9.68 -22.63 0.05
N LYS A 296 9.40 -23.44 -0.97
CA LYS A 296 9.93 -23.26 -2.34
C LYS A 296 9.70 -21.84 -2.88
N TRP A 297 8.54 -21.26 -2.59
CA TRP A 297 8.12 -19.94 -3.07
C TRP A 297 8.30 -18.85 -2.00
N ARG A 298 8.16 -19.24 -0.73
CA ARG A 298 8.34 -18.35 0.41
C ARG A 298 9.78 -17.89 0.57
N ILE A 299 10.76 -18.80 0.55
CA ILE A 299 12.18 -18.45 0.82
C ILE A 299 12.70 -17.38 -0.15
N PRO A 300 12.53 -17.48 -1.48
CA PRO A 300 12.98 -16.42 -2.39
C PRO A 300 12.35 -15.06 -2.06
N LEU A 301 11.05 -15.04 -1.76
CA LEU A 301 10.34 -13.82 -1.38
C LEU A 301 10.90 -13.23 -0.08
N LEU A 302 11.07 -14.03 0.97
CA LEU A 302 11.65 -13.57 2.23
C LEU A 302 13.08 -13.08 2.06
N ASN A 303 13.88 -13.71 1.22
CA ASN A 303 15.26 -13.30 0.98
C ASN A 303 15.31 -11.91 0.35
N GLN A 304 14.45 -11.62 -0.64
CA GLN A 304 14.40 -10.29 -1.25
C GLN A 304 13.97 -9.21 -0.23
N ILE A 305 12.92 -9.48 0.54
CA ILE A 305 12.48 -8.54 1.59
C ILE A 305 13.56 -8.38 2.67
N GLY A 306 14.17 -9.48 3.08
CA GLY A 306 15.25 -9.51 4.08
C GLY A 306 16.43 -8.65 3.66
N VAL A 307 16.91 -8.79 2.41
CA VAL A 307 17.99 -7.96 1.85
C VAL A 307 17.62 -6.47 1.89
N LEU A 308 16.39 -6.11 1.51
CA LEU A 308 15.92 -4.73 1.55
C LEU A 308 15.78 -4.19 2.99
N ALA A 309 15.49 -5.08 3.94
CA ALA A 309 15.27 -4.79 5.35
C ALA A 309 16.55 -4.80 6.21
N GLN A 310 17.70 -5.24 5.69
CA GLN A 310 18.96 -5.36 6.45
C GLN A 310 19.41 -4.07 7.14
N ASN A 311 19.07 -2.90 6.58
CA ASN A 311 19.41 -1.59 7.15
C ASN A 311 18.18 -0.69 7.20
N PRO A 312 17.36 -0.76 8.27
CA PRO A 312 16.13 0.01 8.39
C PRO A 312 16.30 1.54 8.29
N PRO A 313 17.34 2.16 8.91
CA PRO A 313 17.61 3.58 8.69
C PRO A 313 17.82 3.95 7.22
N GLU A 314 18.54 3.12 6.46
CA GLU A 314 18.78 3.39 5.03
C GLU A 314 17.55 3.12 4.17
N ALA A 315 16.72 2.11 4.51
CA ALA A 315 15.42 1.91 3.89
C ALA A 315 14.52 3.16 4.06
N ARG A 316 14.44 3.70 5.28
CA ARG A 316 13.70 4.94 5.54
C ARG A 316 14.26 6.15 4.82
N ARG A 317 15.59 6.30 4.78
CA ARG A 317 16.23 7.40 4.05
C ARG A 317 15.91 7.36 2.55
N ARG A 318 15.82 6.18 1.94
CA ARG A 318 15.38 6.03 0.55
C ARG A 318 13.96 6.53 0.36
N THR A 319 13.03 6.07 1.20
CA THR A 319 11.63 6.56 1.21
C THR A 319 11.54 8.07 1.38
N LEU A 320 12.33 8.65 2.29
CA LEU A 320 12.36 10.10 2.52
C LEU A 320 12.91 10.87 1.34
N ARG A 321 14.00 10.39 0.72
CA ARG A 321 14.58 11.03 -0.48
C ARG A 321 13.62 10.99 -1.67
N GLY A 322 12.86 9.90 -1.83
CA GLY A 322 11.85 9.82 -2.87
C GLY A 322 10.56 10.59 -2.58
N ALA A 323 10.38 11.04 -1.33
CA ALA A 323 9.26 11.91 -0.94
C ALA A 323 9.57 13.41 -1.11
N LEU A 324 10.83 13.78 -1.35
CA LEU A 324 11.31 15.15 -1.58
C LEU A 324 11.43 15.44 -3.08
#